data_AF-M0HQZ3-F1
#
_entry.id   AF-M0HQZ3-F1
#
_cell.length_a   1.000
_cell.length_b   1.000
_cell.length_c   1.000
_cell.angle_alpha   90.00
_cell.angle_beta   90.00
_cell.angle_gamma   90.00
#
_symmetry.space_group_name_H-M   'P 1'
#
loop_
_entity.id
_entity.type
_entity.pdbx_description
1 polymer ?
#
loop_
_entity_poly.entity_id
_entity_poly.type
_entity_poly.pdbx_seq_one_letter_code
_entity_poly.pdbx_strand_id
1 'polypeptide(L)'
;MNDSSPGEGHVHVVGTAHVSADSVREVEETIEAEQPDVVAVELDEGRYRQLKGGTPDDIEARDLLRGNTVFQFIAYWMLSYVQSRMGEKFDVKPGADMLAAVETAEDEGIDVALVDRDIQTTIQRFWRRMGLVEKMRMAGDLAFGVADARGVGAVFGIAVGVFLGPLIGLYGDIVGISDVILGRTATGAVVGVAASYLLYTVATFVLDGDDAVLAGLGGGAAVGLVGGFGLGLGSGFVSSTLGSLGVAILGSLVLGVLAGIVVGVAAGSVLNVLGLFAPAEDVEEFDMEELTDGDVVSAMMEEFRRFSPGGAEALIDERDAFIAHQLVALRQSGHHVVAIVGAGHKAGIEGYLRDPSTLPPMESLVGVAEKDGFPWGKLIGFGITVIFIAFFVLLAMAGVGNERLLTIFGAWFLINGLFAASLAKLAGARWTSALVGGLVAWMTSINPLLAPGWFTGYVELRHTPVNVGDISTLNRILSDEETPMRELIGQLFDVPLFKLIMVVAMTNIGSMIASFLFVTYVLPVIAADLGGVSGVANLMFEGARNSAELLWRTLA
;
A
#
# COMPACT_ATOMS: atom_id res chain seq x y z
N MET A 1 34.52 -34.55 -9.75
CA MET A 1 34.97 -35.84 -9.19
C MET A 1 33.79 -36.41 -8.43
N ASN A 2 33.19 -37.48 -8.96
CA ASN A 2 32.07 -38.20 -8.37
C ASN A 2 32.54 -38.90 -7.09
N ASP A 3 31.99 -38.49 -5.96
CA ASP A 3 32.01 -39.27 -4.72
C ASP A 3 30.58 -39.72 -4.45
N SER A 4 30.11 -40.71 -5.21
CA SER A 4 28.78 -41.31 -5.01
C SER A 4 28.95 -42.61 -4.23
N SER A 5 28.80 -42.52 -2.91
CA SER A 5 28.57 -43.69 -2.05
C SER A 5 27.18 -44.25 -2.37
N PRO A 6 27.00 -45.58 -2.53
CA PRO A 6 25.70 -46.16 -2.83
C PRO A 6 24.75 -45.98 -1.64
N GLY A 7 23.74 -45.12 -1.77
CA GLY A 7 22.72 -44.86 -0.75
C GLY A 7 22.54 -43.39 -0.34
N GLU A 8 23.38 -42.48 -0.82
CA GLU A 8 23.15 -41.04 -0.62
C GLU A 8 22.44 -40.47 -1.87
N GLY A 9 21.23 -39.94 -1.68
CA GLY A 9 20.54 -39.21 -2.73
C GLY A 9 21.37 -38.02 -3.21
N HIS A 10 21.09 -37.50 -4.41
CA HIS A 10 21.81 -36.37 -4.98
C HIS A 10 20.84 -35.37 -5.60
N VAL A 11 21.26 -34.10 -5.69
CA VAL A 11 20.46 -33.02 -6.29
C VAL A 11 21.29 -32.37 -7.39
N HIS A 12 20.77 -32.38 -8.61
CA HIS A 12 21.31 -31.63 -9.74
C HIS A 12 20.45 -30.39 -9.98
N VAL A 13 21.03 -29.19 -9.89
CA VAL A 13 20.29 -27.92 -10.02
C VAL A 13 20.46 -27.35 -11.42
N VAL A 14 19.35 -27.24 -12.16
CA VAL A 14 19.28 -26.62 -13.49
C VAL A 14 18.72 -25.21 -13.32
N GLY A 15 19.50 -24.22 -13.73
CA GLY A 15 19.11 -22.81 -13.67
C GLY A 15 18.49 -22.39 -14.98
N THR A 16 17.28 -21.84 -14.94
CA THR A 16 16.48 -21.51 -16.12
C THR A 16 16.24 -20.01 -16.23
N ALA A 17 16.25 -19.48 -17.45
CA ALA A 17 15.74 -18.15 -17.74
C ALA A 17 14.27 -18.30 -18.16
N HIS A 18 13.34 -17.92 -17.28
CA HIS A 18 11.89 -18.21 -17.31
C HIS A 18 11.08 -17.73 -18.54
N VAL A 19 11.76 -17.36 -19.63
CA VAL A 19 11.20 -16.84 -20.88
C VAL A 19 12.01 -17.27 -22.12
N SER A 20 12.94 -18.22 -22.01
CA SER A 20 13.77 -18.68 -23.13
C SER A 20 13.36 -20.06 -23.64
N ALA A 21 13.20 -20.19 -24.96
CA ALA A 21 12.98 -21.48 -25.61
C ALA A 21 14.18 -22.42 -25.46
N ASP A 22 15.39 -21.87 -25.34
CA ASP A 22 16.59 -22.68 -25.08
C ASP A 22 16.57 -23.29 -23.67
N SER A 23 16.05 -22.56 -22.66
CA SER A 23 15.87 -23.11 -21.31
C SER A 23 14.86 -24.25 -21.27
N VAL A 24 13.78 -24.19 -22.04
CA VAL A 24 12.81 -25.30 -22.17
C VAL A 24 13.50 -26.56 -22.68
N ARG A 25 14.25 -26.42 -23.78
CA ARG A 25 14.95 -27.56 -24.39
C ARG A 25 16.04 -28.13 -23.48
N GLU A 26 16.81 -27.27 -22.80
CA GLU A 26 17.83 -27.71 -21.83
C GLU A 26 17.21 -28.52 -20.68
N VAL A 27 16.04 -28.11 -20.19
CA VAL A 27 15.30 -28.83 -19.15
C VAL A 27 14.87 -30.22 -19.63
N GLU A 28 14.24 -30.31 -20.80
CA GLU A 28 13.80 -31.58 -21.41
C GLU A 28 14.99 -32.53 -21.60
N GLU A 29 16.05 -32.05 -22.26
CA GLU A 29 17.28 -32.83 -22.52
C GLU A 29 17.93 -33.33 -21.21
N THR A 30 17.93 -32.50 -20.16
CA THR A 30 18.53 -32.87 -18.86
C THR A 30 17.72 -33.94 -18.14
N ILE A 31 16.39 -33.83 -18.11
CA ILE A 31 15.51 -34.82 -17.46
C ILE A 31 15.63 -36.17 -18.17
N GLU A 32 15.61 -36.17 -19.51
CA GLU A 32 15.78 -37.38 -20.32
C GLU A 32 17.15 -38.04 -20.11
N ALA A 33 18.21 -37.25 -19.99
CA ALA A 33 19.57 -37.76 -19.84
C ALA A 33 19.88 -38.29 -18.43
N GLU A 34 19.44 -37.58 -17.38
CA GLU A 34 19.74 -37.91 -15.99
C GLU A 34 18.81 -38.99 -15.40
N GLN A 35 17.60 -39.15 -15.96
CA GLN A 35 16.57 -40.08 -15.48
C GLN A 35 16.41 -40.09 -13.94
N PRO A 36 16.06 -38.94 -13.32
CA PRO A 36 15.94 -38.83 -11.87
C PRO A 36 14.76 -39.62 -11.29
N ASP A 37 14.79 -39.87 -9.97
CA ASP A 37 13.64 -40.39 -9.23
C ASP A 37 12.55 -39.32 -9.07
N VAL A 38 12.97 -38.05 -8.94
CA VAL A 38 12.08 -36.90 -8.71
C VAL A 38 12.53 -35.69 -9.52
N VAL A 39 11.60 -35.03 -10.20
CA VAL A 39 11.80 -33.68 -10.77
C VAL A 39 11.23 -32.66 -9.79
N ALA A 40 12.08 -31.83 -9.22
CA ALA A 40 11.69 -30.74 -8.35
C ALA A 40 11.57 -29.43 -9.16
N VAL A 41 10.46 -28.71 -9.03
CA VAL A 41 10.21 -27.45 -9.76
C VAL A 41 9.96 -26.29 -8.82
N GLU A 42 10.50 -25.11 -9.14
CA GLU A 42 10.28 -23.85 -8.42
C GLU A 42 8.87 -23.29 -8.68
N LEU A 43 7.86 -24.05 -8.29
CA LEU A 43 6.45 -23.68 -8.37
C LEU A 43 5.74 -24.01 -7.05
N ASP A 44 4.82 -23.13 -6.65
CA ASP A 44 3.83 -23.42 -5.62
C ASP A 44 2.57 -24.08 -6.22
N GLU A 45 1.74 -24.72 -5.38
CA GLU A 45 0.49 -25.37 -5.81
C GLU A 45 -0.46 -24.45 -6.57
N GLY A 46 -0.55 -23.17 -6.19
CA GLY A 46 -1.39 -22.19 -6.84
C GLY A 46 -0.93 -21.90 -8.27
N ARG A 47 0.37 -21.64 -8.44
CA ARG A 47 0.98 -21.40 -9.75
C ARG A 47 0.97 -22.65 -10.64
N TYR A 48 1.23 -23.83 -10.08
CA TYR A 48 1.13 -25.11 -10.80
C TYR A 48 -0.28 -25.31 -11.39
N ARG A 49 -1.32 -25.16 -10.56
CA ARG A 49 -2.72 -25.28 -11.00
C ARG A 49 -3.06 -24.28 -12.10
N GLN A 50 -2.57 -23.05 -11.99
CA GLN A 50 -2.78 -22.00 -12.99
C GLN A 50 -2.12 -22.35 -14.34
N LEU A 51 -0.89 -22.86 -14.32
CA LEU A 51 -0.18 -23.29 -15.54
C LEU A 51 -0.89 -24.46 -16.24
N LYS A 52 -1.47 -25.40 -15.48
CA LYS A 52 -2.32 -26.48 -16.01
C LYS A 52 -3.74 -26.02 -16.43
N GLY A 53 -4.02 -24.71 -16.45
CA GLY A 53 -5.29 -24.15 -16.92
C GLY A 53 -6.40 -24.06 -15.88
N GLY A 54 -6.09 -24.24 -14.60
CA GLY A 54 -7.02 -24.02 -13.49
C GLY A 54 -7.37 -22.54 -13.31
N THR A 55 -8.58 -22.26 -12.82
CA THR A 55 -8.98 -20.91 -12.43
C THR A 55 -8.40 -20.54 -11.06
N PRO A 56 -7.92 -19.30 -10.86
CA PRO A 56 -7.50 -18.82 -9.55
C PRO A 56 -8.61 -18.96 -8.50
N ASP A 57 -8.24 -19.12 -7.23
CA ASP A 57 -9.20 -19.29 -6.14
C ASP A 57 -10.02 -18.01 -5.88
N ASP A 58 -11.27 -18.19 -5.46
CA ASP A 58 -12.13 -17.10 -5.00
C ASP A 58 -11.70 -16.61 -3.62
N ILE A 59 -11.87 -15.32 -3.36
CA ILE A 59 -11.48 -14.70 -2.11
C ILE A 59 -12.54 -14.92 -1.05
N GLU A 60 -12.13 -15.50 0.08
CA GLU A 60 -13.02 -15.71 1.20
C GLU A 60 -13.15 -14.45 2.05
N ALA A 61 -14.38 -14.12 2.43
CA ALA A 61 -14.66 -12.94 3.25
C ALA A 61 -13.85 -12.91 4.58
N ARG A 62 -13.53 -14.08 5.15
CA ARG A 62 -12.75 -14.19 6.39
C ARG A 62 -11.31 -13.71 6.27
N ASP A 63 -10.72 -13.81 5.08
CA ASP A 63 -9.33 -13.42 4.86
C ASP A 63 -9.17 -11.90 4.79
N LEU A 64 -10.24 -11.22 4.36
CA LEU A 64 -10.33 -9.77 4.35
C LEU A 64 -10.28 -9.20 5.78
N LEU A 65 -10.94 -9.85 6.75
CA LEU A 65 -10.87 -9.44 8.17
C LEU A 65 -9.52 -9.74 8.83
N ARG A 66 -8.74 -10.69 8.30
CA ARG A 66 -7.39 -11.02 8.79
C ARG A 66 -6.30 -10.11 8.21
N GLY A 67 -6.62 -9.34 7.17
CA GLY A 67 -5.71 -8.39 6.53
C GLY A 67 -4.78 -9.00 5.47
N ASN A 68 -4.89 -10.30 5.19
CA ASN A 68 -4.02 -11.00 4.24
C ASN A 68 -4.36 -10.65 2.77
N THR A 69 -5.63 -10.33 2.50
CA THR A 69 -6.15 -10.11 1.14
C THR A 69 -5.49 -8.94 0.41
N VAL A 70 -5.08 -7.88 1.10
CA VAL A 70 -4.41 -6.73 0.46
C VAL A 70 -3.06 -7.15 -0.14
N PHE A 71 -2.29 -7.95 0.59
CA PHE A 71 -1.01 -8.44 0.09
C PHE A 71 -1.17 -9.44 -1.05
N GLN A 72 -2.22 -10.27 -0.99
CA GLN A 72 -2.60 -11.14 -2.10
C GLN A 72 -2.84 -10.32 -3.37
N PHE A 73 -3.65 -9.25 -3.31
CA PHE A 73 -3.89 -8.41 -4.48
C PHE A 73 -2.62 -7.76 -5.04
N ILE A 74 -1.78 -7.21 -4.17
CA ILE A 74 -0.53 -6.58 -4.59
C ILE A 74 0.39 -7.62 -5.24
N ALA A 75 0.48 -8.84 -4.69
CA ALA A 75 1.28 -9.93 -5.24
C ALA A 75 0.86 -10.28 -6.66
N TYR A 76 -0.43 -10.53 -6.85
CA TYR A 76 -0.98 -10.88 -8.16
C TYR A 76 -0.94 -9.72 -9.15
N TRP A 77 -1.13 -8.47 -8.69
CA TRP A 77 -1.04 -7.29 -9.54
C TRP A 77 0.38 -7.10 -10.09
N MET A 78 1.38 -7.21 -9.21
CA MET A 78 2.78 -7.16 -9.59
C MET A 78 3.16 -8.31 -10.52
N LEU A 79 2.73 -9.53 -10.22
CA LEU A 79 2.96 -10.69 -11.07
C LEU A 79 2.32 -10.50 -12.46
N SER A 80 1.09 -10.03 -12.50
CA SER A 80 0.39 -9.76 -13.77
C SER A 80 1.04 -8.62 -14.55
N TYR A 81 1.57 -7.59 -13.88
CA TYR A 81 2.34 -6.52 -14.52
C TYR A 81 3.64 -7.03 -15.14
N VAL A 82 4.39 -7.88 -14.44
CA VAL A 82 5.59 -8.53 -14.98
C VAL A 82 5.23 -9.42 -16.16
N GLN A 83 4.16 -10.20 -16.04
CA GLN A 83 3.65 -11.08 -17.11
C GLN A 83 3.26 -10.28 -18.36
N SER A 84 2.52 -9.18 -18.22
CA SER A 84 2.13 -8.34 -19.36
C SER A 84 3.33 -7.69 -20.05
N ARG A 85 4.34 -7.26 -19.27
CA ARG A 85 5.53 -6.59 -19.81
C ARG A 85 6.54 -7.54 -20.45
N MET A 86 6.54 -8.81 -20.05
CA MET A 86 7.42 -9.85 -20.62
C MET A 86 6.80 -10.54 -21.83
N GLY A 87 5.49 -10.77 -21.83
CA GLY A 87 4.78 -11.44 -22.94
C GLY A 87 4.79 -10.68 -24.27
N GLU A 88 5.07 -9.37 -24.26
CA GLU A 88 5.21 -8.56 -25.48
C GLU A 88 6.63 -8.60 -26.08
N LYS A 89 7.65 -8.97 -25.29
CA LYS A 89 9.06 -9.02 -25.73
C LYS A 89 9.57 -10.42 -26.03
N PHE A 90 8.93 -11.47 -25.50
CA PHE A 90 9.35 -12.86 -25.67
C PHE A 90 8.16 -13.72 -26.11
N ASP A 91 8.31 -14.46 -27.22
CA ASP A 91 7.26 -15.32 -27.83
C ASP A 91 7.04 -16.64 -27.05
N VAL A 92 7.40 -16.66 -25.76
CA VAL A 92 7.35 -17.80 -24.85
C VAL A 92 6.58 -17.42 -23.59
N LYS A 93 5.62 -18.26 -23.18
CA LYS A 93 4.82 -18.02 -21.97
C LYS A 93 5.71 -18.05 -20.73
N PRO A 94 5.62 -17.07 -19.81
CA PRO A 94 6.36 -17.10 -18.55
C PRO A 94 6.08 -18.40 -17.76
N GLY A 95 7.15 -19.10 -17.37
CA GLY A 95 7.05 -20.40 -16.69
C GLY A 95 6.87 -21.61 -17.62
N ALA A 96 7.10 -21.46 -18.93
CA ALA A 96 7.07 -22.56 -19.89
C ALA A 96 8.15 -23.61 -19.62
N ASP A 97 9.32 -23.20 -19.15
CA ASP A 97 10.42 -24.05 -18.67
C ASP A 97 9.98 -24.98 -17.53
N MET A 98 9.29 -24.43 -16.54
CA MET A 98 8.77 -25.18 -15.40
C MET A 98 7.64 -26.12 -15.82
N LEU A 99 6.76 -25.68 -16.73
CA LEU A 99 5.70 -26.52 -17.26
C LEU A 99 6.27 -27.68 -18.10
N ALA A 100 7.28 -27.42 -18.93
CA ALA A 100 7.97 -28.45 -19.69
C ALA A 100 8.63 -29.49 -18.77
N ALA A 101 9.26 -29.05 -17.67
CA ALA A 101 9.80 -29.97 -16.66
C ALA A 101 8.72 -30.91 -16.09
N VAL A 102 7.57 -30.35 -15.74
CA VAL A 102 6.41 -31.09 -15.22
C VAL A 102 5.88 -32.08 -16.27
N GLU A 103 5.67 -31.63 -17.50
CA GLU A 103 5.11 -32.46 -18.57
C GLU A 103 6.07 -33.60 -18.95
N THR A 104 7.36 -33.31 -19.06
CA THR A 104 8.40 -34.33 -19.32
C THR A 104 8.45 -35.37 -18.21
N ALA A 105 8.40 -34.94 -16.94
CA ALA A 105 8.37 -35.86 -15.80
C ALA A 105 7.11 -36.73 -15.81
N GLU A 106 5.93 -36.15 -16.09
CA GLU A 106 4.66 -36.88 -16.19
C GLU A 106 4.69 -37.90 -17.34
N ASP A 107 5.26 -37.55 -18.49
CA ASP A 107 5.37 -38.42 -19.67
C ASP A 107 6.33 -39.60 -19.44
N GLU A 108 7.42 -39.38 -18.71
CA GLU A 108 8.40 -40.42 -18.33
C GLU A 108 7.99 -41.20 -17.06
N GLY A 109 6.90 -40.81 -16.40
CA GLY A 109 6.42 -41.45 -15.17
C GLY A 109 7.30 -41.19 -13.95
N ILE A 110 7.99 -40.05 -13.91
CA ILE A 110 8.83 -39.55 -12.82
C ILE A 110 7.99 -38.72 -11.86
N ASP A 111 8.24 -38.83 -10.55
CA ASP A 111 7.52 -38.05 -9.54
C ASP A 111 7.87 -36.55 -9.62
N VAL A 112 6.87 -35.69 -9.48
CA VAL A 112 7.04 -34.22 -9.48
C VAL A 112 6.93 -33.67 -8.06
N ALA A 113 7.92 -32.89 -7.62
CA ALA A 113 7.92 -32.19 -6.35
C ALA A 113 7.83 -30.66 -6.54
N LEU A 114 6.79 -30.05 -5.98
CA LEU A 114 6.66 -28.60 -5.91
C LEU A 114 7.48 -28.07 -4.71
N VAL A 115 8.58 -27.37 -4.97
CA VAL A 115 9.56 -26.99 -3.92
C VAL A 115 9.54 -25.52 -3.53
N ASP A 116 8.65 -24.72 -4.12
CA ASP A 116 8.55 -23.29 -3.80
C ASP A 116 7.49 -22.99 -2.73
N ARG A 117 7.66 -21.84 -2.09
CA ARG A 117 6.71 -21.31 -1.10
C ARG A 117 5.57 -20.61 -1.82
N ASP A 118 4.38 -20.66 -1.23
CA ASP A 118 3.24 -19.85 -1.64
C ASP A 118 3.66 -18.39 -1.93
N ILE A 119 3.39 -17.95 -3.15
CA ILE A 119 3.81 -16.62 -3.64
C ILE A 119 3.25 -15.49 -2.77
N GLN A 120 2.06 -15.65 -2.19
CA GLN A 120 1.46 -14.62 -1.33
C GLN A 120 2.28 -14.46 -0.05
N THR A 121 2.73 -15.57 0.54
CA THR A 121 3.62 -15.58 1.70
C THR A 121 4.96 -14.93 1.38
N THR A 122 5.53 -15.24 0.21
CA THR A 122 6.78 -14.64 -0.27
C THR A 122 6.64 -13.12 -0.44
N ILE A 123 5.56 -12.65 -1.09
CA ILE A 123 5.31 -11.21 -1.23
C ILE A 123 5.01 -10.54 0.11
N GLN A 124 4.23 -11.16 1.00
CA GLN A 124 3.99 -10.61 2.34
C GLN A 124 5.29 -10.39 3.12
N ARG A 125 6.23 -11.34 3.03
CA ARG A 125 7.56 -11.24 3.65
C ARG A 125 8.40 -10.14 3.00
N PHE A 126 8.39 -10.05 1.67
CA PHE A 126 9.00 -8.94 0.92
C PHE A 126 8.55 -7.58 1.44
N TRP A 127 7.23 -7.34 1.48
CA TRP A 127 6.68 -6.09 2.01
C TRP A 127 7.00 -5.86 3.47
N ARG A 128 7.10 -6.92 4.28
CA ARG A 128 7.38 -6.74 5.70
C ARG A 128 8.85 -6.42 5.95
N ARG A 129 9.78 -7.05 5.25
CA ARG A 129 11.22 -6.78 5.39
C ARG A 129 11.64 -5.42 4.89
N MET A 130 11.00 -4.89 3.86
CA MET A 130 11.30 -3.54 3.40
C MET A 130 11.15 -2.51 4.53
N GLY A 131 12.18 -1.69 4.70
CA GLY A 131 12.15 -0.51 5.54
C GLY A 131 11.12 0.53 5.06
N LEU A 132 10.82 1.52 5.91
CA LEU A 132 9.88 2.59 5.54
C LEU A 132 10.43 3.43 4.37
N VAL A 133 11.74 3.65 4.31
CA VAL A 133 12.41 4.38 3.23
C VAL A 133 12.34 3.61 1.90
N GLU A 134 12.65 2.31 1.90
CA GLU A 134 12.56 1.44 0.71
C GLU A 134 11.15 1.48 0.11
N LYS A 135 10.11 1.38 0.96
CA LYS A 135 8.71 1.47 0.51
C LYS A 135 8.36 2.81 -0.12
N MET A 136 8.85 3.90 0.47
CA MET A 136 8.58 5.25 -0.03
C MET A 136 9.30 5.51 -1.36
N ARG A 137 10.52 5.00 -1.53
CA ARG A 137 11.24 5.07 -2.82
C ARG A 137 10.50 4.30 -3.90
N MET A 138 10.19 3.03 -3.66
CA MET A 138 9.45 2.20 -4.61
C MET A 138 8.10 2.83 -5.00
N ALA A 139 7.36 3.39 -4.03
CA ALA A 139 6.11 4.09 -4.31
C ALA A 139 6.32 5.40 -5.10
N GLY A 140 7.41 6.14 -4.83
CA GLY A 140 7.77 7.36 -5.56
C GLY A 140 8.12 7.09 -7.02
N ASP A 141 8.90 6.04 -7.26
CA ASP A 141 9.28 5.60 -8.61
C ASP A 141 8.06 5.18 -9.42
N LEU A 142 7.15 4.39 -8.83
CA LEU A 142 5.94 3.91 -9.50
C LEU A 142 4.91 5.02 -9.77
N ALA A 143 4.73 5.97 -8.83
CA ALA A 143 3.64 6.94 -8.92
C ALA A 143 3.98 8.18 -9.76
N PHE A 144 5.25 8.59 -9.77
CA PHE A 144 5.64 9.86 -10.40
C PHE A 144 6.89 9.75 -11.26
N GLY A 145 7.55 8.59 -11.31
CA GLY A 145 8.89 8.48 -11.91
C GLY A 145 9.91 9.38 -11.21
N VAL A 146 9.63 9.82 -9.98
CA VAL A 146 10.49 10.74 -9.23
C VAL A 146 11.35 9.94 -8.28
N ALA A 147 12.53 9.56 -8.76
CA ALA A 147 13.56 8.90 -7.97
C ALA A 147 14.23 9.85 -6.94
N ASP A 148 14.02 11.16 -7.08
CA ASP A 148 14.73 12.15 -6.27
C ASP A 148 14.08 12.35 -4.88
N ALA A 149 14.93 12.41 -3.86
CA ALA A 149 14.57 12.64 -2.45
C ALA A 149 13.61 13.81 -2.22
N ARG A 150 13.69 14.85 -3.06
CA ARG A 150 12.82 16.04 -3.00
C ARG A 150 11.38 15.72 -3.38
N GLY A 151 11.17 14.87 -4.37
CA GLY A 151 9.84 14.44 -4.80
C GLY A 151 9.17 13.55 -3.75
N VAL A 152 9.91 12.56 -3.23
CA VAL A 152 9.46 11.73 -2.10
C VAL A 152 9.09 12.62 -0.91
N GLY A 153 9.94 13.61 -0.61
CA GLY A 153 9.68 14.62 0.41
C GLY A 153 8.40 15.42 0.16
N ALA A 154 8.16 15.88 -1.07
CA ALA A 154 6.97 16.63 -1.45
C ALA A 154 5.69 15.81 -1.27
N VAL A 155 5.67 14.55 -1.73
CA VAL A 155 4.50 13.65 -1.60
C VAL A 155 4.17 13.40 -0.14
N PHE A 156 5.18 13.09 0.67
CA PHE A 156 5.01 12.95 2.13
C PHE A 156 4.50 14.26 2.75
N GLY A 157 5.05 15.39 2.31
CA GLY A 157 4.63 16.72 2.70
C GLY A 157 3.15 17.00 2.42
N ILE A 158 2.64 16.65 1.24
CA ILE A 158 1.22 16.79 0.88
C ILE A 158 0.36 15.93 1.81
N ALA A 159 0.72 14.66 2.01
CA ALA A 159 -0.05 13.76 2.87
C ALA A 159 -0.15 14.28 4.31
N VAL A 160 0.97 14.72 4.88
CA VAL A 160 1.02 15.35 6.21
C VAL A 160 0.25 16.67 6.22
N GLY A 161 0.39 17.48 5.17
CA GLY A 161 -0.26 18.78 5.03
C GLY A 161 -1.78 18.70 4.95
N VAL A 162 -2.33 17.72 4.23
CA VAL A 162 -3.79 17.44 4.22
C VAL A 162 -4.28 17.07 5.61
N PHE A 163 -3.50 16.26 6.34
CA PHE A 163 -3.88 15.81 7.68
C PHE A 163 -3.76 16.91 8.75
N LEU A 164 -2.69 17.70 8.71
CA LEU A 164 -2.43 18.77 9.67
C LEU A 164 -3.16 20.07 9.34
N GLY A 165 -3.53 20.30 8.09
CA GLY A 165 -4.13 21.54 7.62
C GLY A 165 -5.30 22.00 8.49
N PRO A 166 -6.28 21.15 8.81
CA PRO A 166 -7.41 21.64 9.61
C PRO A 166 -7.11 21.75 11.11
N LEU A 167 -6.01 21.19 11.62
CA LEU A 167 -5.47 21.60 12.93
C LEU A 167 -4.99 23.06 12.89
N ILE A 168 -4.49 23.54 11.76
CA ILE A 168 -4.21 24.97 11.54
C ILE A 168 -5.51 25.78 11.58
N GLY A 169 -6.62 25.25 11.09
CA GLY A 169 -7.92 25.92 11.21
C GLY A 169 -8.42 26.04 12.65
N LEU A 170 -8.14 25.04 13.49
CA LEU A 170 -8.55 25.01 14.90
C LEU A 170 -7.63 25.80 15.83
N TYR A 171 -6.32 25.67 15.64
CA TYR A 171 -5.28 26.15 16.57
C TYR A 171 -4.39 27.23 15.94
N GLY A 172 -4.69 27.63 14.70
CA GLY A 172 -3.91 28.62 13.95
C GLY A 172 -3.72 29.92 14.69
N ASP A 173 -4.73 30.38 15.43
CA ASP A 173 -4.67 31.60 16.23
C ASP A 173 -3.53 31.57 17.26
N ILE A 174 -3.22 30.39 17.84
CA ILE A 174 -2.14 30.22 18.83
C ILE A 174 -0.78 30.50 18.19
N VAL A 175 -0.63 30.18 16.90
CA VAL A 175 0.60 30.36 16.12
C VAL A 175 0.55 31.60 15.20
N GLY A 176 -0.45 32.47 15.40
CA GLY A 176 -0.60 33.73 14.66
C GLY A 176 -1.26 33.62 13.28
N ILE A 177 -1.86 32.47 12.96
CA ILE A 177 -2.62 32.25 11.72
C ILE A 177 -4.07 32.68 11.96
N SER A 178 -4.36 33.93 11.62
CA SER A 178 -5.70 34.51 11.77
C SER A 178 -6.70 34.04 10.72
N ASP A 179 -7.99 34.21 11.00
CA ASP A 179 -9.10 34.05 10.04
C ASP A 179 -8.90 34.85 8.74
N VAL A 180 -8.21 35.99 8.81
CA VAL A 180 -7.87 36.80 7.63
C VAL A 180 -6.90 36.05 6.72
N ILE A 181 -5.93 35.34 7.29
CA ILE A 181 -4.97 34.53 6.53
C ILE A 181 -5.70 33.34 5.93
N LEU A 182 -6.52 32.63 6.71
CA LEU A 182 -7.33 31.51 6.19
C LEU A 182 -8.27 31.96 5.06
N GLY A 183 -8.93 33.11 5.23
CA GLY A 183 -9.78 33.75 4.23
C GLY A 183 -9.04 34.09 2.94
N ARG A 184 -7.85 34.68 3.05
CA ARG A 184 -7.00 34.98 1.90
C ARG A 184 -6.48 33.71 1.23
N THR A 185 -6.12 32.68 1.98
CA THR A 185 -5.65 31.40 1.43
C THR A 185 -6.76 30.69 0.68
N ALA A 186 -7.96 30.60 1.25
CA ALA A 186 -9.13 30.05 0.58
C ALA A 186 -9.45 30.82 -0.71
N THR A 187 -9.39 32.16 -0.65
CA THR A 187 -9.62 33.03 -1.80
C THR A 187 -8.57 32.80 -2.89
N GLY A 188 -7.30 32.76 -2.51
CA GLY A 188 -6.18 32.45 -3.41
C GLY A 188 -6.34 31.12 -4.11
N ALA A 189 -6.77 30.08 -3.39
CA ALA A 189 -7.01 28.76 -3.96
C ALA A 189 -8.15 28.76 -4.99
N VAL A 190 -9.32 29.33 -4.63
CA VAL A 190 -10.49 29.36 -5.53
C VAL A 190 -10.18 30.19 -6.78
N VAL A 191 -9.61 31.37 -6.60
CA VAL A 191 -9.23 32.26 -7.72
C VAL A 191 -8.13 31.62 -8.56
N GLY A 192 -7.18 30.93 -7.93
CA GLY A 192 -6.11 30.23 -8.61
C GLY A 192 -6.63 29.10 -9.50
N VAL A 193 -7.53 28.25 -8.99
CA VAL A 193 -8.16 27.17 -9.77
C VAL A 193 -8.99 27.73 -10.92
N ALA A 194 -9.79 28.76 -10.68
CA ALA A 194 -10.57 29.41 -11.73
C ALA A 194 -9.67 30.03 -12.81
N ALA A 195 -8.59 30.70 -12.41
CA ALA A 195 -7.60 31.25 -13.32
C ALA A 195 -6.84 30.15 -14.08
N SER A 196 -6.50 29.04 -13.43
CA SER A 196 -5.86 27.89 -14.09
C SER A 196 -6.74 27.32 -15.17
N TYR A 197 -8.03 27.11 -14.90
CA TYR A 197 -8.97 26.60 -15.90
C TYR A 197 -9.11 27.55 -17.08
N LEU A 198 -9.25 28.86 -16.82
CA LEU A 198 -9.36 29.87 -17.87
C LEU A 198 -8.08 29.96 -18.71
N LEU A 199 -6.92 30.01 -18.06
CA LEU A 199 -5.63 30.09 -18.74
C LEU A 199 -5.33 28.82 -19.52
N TYR A 200 -5.63 27.64 -18.98
CA TYR A 200 -5.54 26.38 -19.72
C TYR A 200 -6.42 26.41 -20.96
N THR A 201 -7.69 26.80 -20.83
CA THR A 201 -8.64 26.87 -21.94
C THR A 201 -8.18 27.83 -23.04
N VAL A 202 -7.52 28.93 -22.67
CA VAL A 202 -6.94 29.87 -23.64
C VAL A 202 -5.63 29.33 -24.23
N ALA A 203 -4.80 28.69 -23.41
CA ALA A 203 -3.50 28.16 -23.80
C ALA A 203 -3.63 27.03 -24.82
N THR A 204 -4.66 26.19 -24.76
CA THR A 204 -4.90 25.12 -25.73
C THR A 204 -5.19 25.62 -27.16
N PHE A 205 -5.43 26.92 -27.36
CA PHE A 205 -5.51 27.50 -28.70
C PHE A 205 -4.14 27.81 -29.32
N VAL A 206 -3.07 27.83 -28.53
CA VAL A 206 -1.73 28.33 -28.92
C VAL A 206 -0.61 27.35 -28.59
N LEU A 207 -0.77 26.54 -27.54
CA LEU A 207 0.21 25.60 -27.01
C LEU A 207 -0.34 24.18 -27.09
N ASP A 208 0.55 23.23 -27.33
CA ASP A 208 0.23 21.80 -27.38
C ASP A 208 0.26 21.17 -25.98
N GLY A 209 -0.63 20.20 -25.75
CA GLY A 209 -0.66 19.28 -24.60
C GLY A 209 -0.11 19.83 -23.29
N ASP A 210 1.08 19.38 -22.94
CA ASP A 210 1.72 19.61 -21.64
C ASP A 210 2.08 21.09 -21.39
N ASP A 211 2.43 21.85 -22.44
CA ASP A 211 2.75 23.26 -22.31
C ASP A 211 1.51 24.10 -21.98
N ALA A 212 0.35 23.71 -22.53
CA ALA A 212 -0.92 24.35 -22.18
C ALA A 212 -1.33 24.06 -20.73
N VAL A 213 -1.09 22.83 -20.26
CA VAL A 213 -1.33 22.43 -18.86
C VAL A 213 -0.41 23.20 -17.91
N LEU A 214 0.88 23.27 -18.22
CA LEU A 214 1.86 24.01 -17.43
C LEU A 214 1.56 25.50 -17.39
N ALA A 215 1.18 26.10 -18.52
CA ALA A 215 0.78 27.51 -18.59
C ALA A 215 -0.48 27.78 -17.73
N GLY A 216 -1.47 26.89 -17.78
CA GLY A 216 -2.66 26.96 -16.95
C GLY A 216 -2.36 26.85 -15.46
N LEU A 217 -1.63 25.81 -15.05
CA LEU A 217 -1.28 25.59 -13.65
C LEU A 217 -0.38 26.70 -13.10
N GLY A 218 0.71 27.03 -13.80
CA GLY A 218 1.67 28.06 -13.36
C GLY A 218 1.05 29.46 -13.34
N GLY A 219 0.34 29.83 -14.39
CA GLY A 219 -0.33 31.14 -14.46
C GLY A 219 -1.45 31.27 -13.45
N GLY A 220 -2.28 30.23 -13.27
CA GLY A 220 -3.33 30.25 -12.26
C GLY A 220 -2.80 30.29 -10.83
N ALA A 221 -1.71 29.57 -10.53
CA ALA A 221 -1.03 29.68 -9.24
C ALA A 221 -0.53 31.10 -8.97
N ALA A 222 0.06 31.77 -9.97
CA ALA A 222 0.51 33.16 -9.85
C ALA A 222 -0.66 34.13 -9.60
N VAL A 223 -1.77 33.98 -10.34
CA VAL A 223 -2.98 34.80 -10.17
C VAL A 223 -3.63 34.54 -8.81
N GLY A 224 -3.69 33.29 -8.36
CA GLY A 224 -4.19 32.91 -7.05
C GLY A 224 -3.36 33.51 -5.91
N LEU A 225 -2.02 33.46 -6.01
CA LEU A 225 -1.11 33.98 -4.99
C LEU A 225 -1.13 35.51 -4.93
N VAL A 226 -1.01 36.19 -6.07
CA VAL A 226 -0.95 37.65 -6.11
C VAL A 226 -2.35 38.27 -5.98
N GLY A 227 -3.27 37.85 -6.83
CA GLY A 227 -4.62 38.41 -6.91
C GLY A 227 -5.52 37.93 -5.77
N GLY A 228 -5.65 36.63 -5.60
CA GLY A 228 -6.55 36.06 -4.60
C GLY A 228 -6.03 36.20 -3.17
N PHE A 229 -4.81 35.76 -2.88
CA PHE A 229 -4.23 35.82 -1.53
C PHE A 229 -3.67 37.21 -1.17
N GLY A 230 -2.80 37.77 -2.03
CA GLY A 230 -2.13 39.05 -1.77
C GLY A 230 -3.08 40.24 -1.74
N LEU A 231 -3.86 40.40 -2.82
CA LEU A 231 -4.80 41.52 -3.00
C LEU A 231 -6.21 41.24 -2.46
N GLY A 232 -6.56 39.99 -2.15
CA GLY A 232 -7.89 39.63 -1.64
C GLY A 232 -9.00 39.70 -2.71
N LEU A 233 -8.65 39.67 -4.00
CA LEU A 233 -9.61 39.71 -5.09
C LEU A 233 -10.49 38.46 -5.04
N GLY A 234 -11.82 38.64 -5.03
CA GLY A 234 -12.77 37.53 -4.91
C GLY A 234 -13.12 37.12 -3.48
N SER A 235 -12.51 37.72 -2.45
CA SER A 235 -12.78 37.39 -1.04
C SER A 235 -14.25 37.53 -0.63
N GLY A 236 -14.95 38.57 -1.11
CA GLY A 236 -16.39 38.74 -0.90
C GLY A 236 -17.25 37.66 -1.56
N PHE A 237 -16.86 37.19 -2.75
CA PHE A 237 -17.56 36.11 -3.44
C PHE A 237 -17.32 34.75 -2.76
N VAL A 238 -16.08 34.47 -2.39
CA VAL A 238 -15.70 33.21 -1.73
C VAL A 238 -16.33 33.11 -0.35
N SER A 239 -16.31 34.18 0.44
CA SER A 239 -16.93 34.21 1.76
C SER A 239 -18.45 34.11 1.73
N SER A 240 -19.13 34.75 0.77
CA SER A 240 -20.58 34.63 0.62
C SER A 240 -21.02 33.25 0.12
N THR A 241 -20.19 32.58 -0.70
CA THR A 241 -20.51 31.26 -1.25
C THR A 241 -20.22 30.13 -0.27
N LEU A 242 -19.05 30.15 0.37
CA LEU A 242 -18.60 29.07 1.26
C LEU A 242 -19.01 29.27 2.73
N GLY A 243 -19.37 30.50 3.12
CA GLY A 243 -19.58 30.87 4.52
C GLY A 243 -18.29 30.85 5.34
N SER A 244 -18.37 31.29 6.61
CA SER A 244 -17.21 31.33 7.51
C SER A 244 -16.59 29.96 7.74
N LEU A 245 -17.43 28.94 7.93
CA LEU A 245 -17.00 27.56 8.09
C LEU A 245 -16.24 27.08 6.85
N GLY A 246 -16.83 27.16 5.66
CA GLY A 246 -16.23 26.66 4.42
C GLY A 246 -14.92 27.38 4.07
N VAL A 247 -14.83 28.68 4.35
CA VAL A 247 -13.59 29.45 4.23
C VAL A 247 -12.51 28.93 5.18
N ALA A 248 -12.84 28.67 6.44
CA ALA A 248 -11.89 28.11 7.41
C ALA A 248 -11.42 26.71 6.99
N ILE A 249 -12.31 25.84 6.50
CA ILE A 249 -11.95 24.51 6.01
C ILE A 249 -10.97 24.62 4.84
N LEU A 250 -11.36 25.35 3.80
CA LEU A 250 -10.57 25.44 2.57
C LEU A 250 -9.24 26.14 2.81
N GLY A 251 -9.25 27.24 3.56
CA GLY A 251 -8.05 28.02 3.85
C GLY A 251 -7.03 27.24 4.67
N SER A 252 -7.50 26.50 5.67
CA SER A 252 -6.63 25.70 6.55
C SER A 252 -6.06 24.46 5.85
N LEU A 253 -6.85 23.78 5.02
CA LEU A 253 -6.38 22.67 4.18
C LEU A 253 -5.30 23.11 3.20
N VAL A 254 -5.54 24.17 2.43
CA VAL A 254 -4.59 24.68 1.44
C VAL A 254 -3.30 25.12 2.13
N LEU A 255 -3.41 25.83 3.25
CA LEU A 255 -2.25 26.26 4.02
C LEU A 255 -1.44 25.07 4.55
N GLY A 256 -2.14 24.04 5.04
CA GLY A 256 -1.53 22.77 5.48
C GLY A 256 -0.77 22.08 4.38
N VAL A 257 -1.36 21.92 3.19
CA VAL A 257 -0.71 21.31 2.02
C VAL A 257 0.53 22.10 1.61
N LEU A 258 0.43 23.43 1.51
CA LEU A 258 1.57 24.28 1.13
C LEU A 258 2.72 24.18 2.15
N ALA A 259 2.40 24.29 3.45
CA ALA A 259 3.40 24.13 4.51
C ALA A 259 4.01 22.71 4.50
N GLY A 260 3.17 21.71 4.29
CA GLY A 260 3.56 20.31 4.17
C GLY A 260 4.55 20.08 3.03
N ILE A 261 4.27 20.58 1.82
CA ILE A 261 5.18 20.51 0.67
C ILE A 261 6.52 21.15 1.00
N VAL A 262 6.53 22.38 1.56
CA VAL A 262 7.77 23.10 1.89
C VAL A 262 8.61 22.32 2.89
N VAL A 263 8.01 21.86 3.98
CA VAL A 263 8.69 21.06 5.01
C VAL A 263 9.16 19.72 4.44
N GLY A 264 8.32 19.07 3.63
CA GLY A 264 8.59 17.79 2.98
C GLY A 264 9.77 17.87 2.02
N VAL A 265 9.80 18.86 1.13
CA VAL A 265 10.92 19.10 0.20
C VAL A 265 12.19 19.45 0.94
N ALA A 266 12.11 20.25 2.02
CA ALA A 266 13.26 20.59 2.85
C ALA A 266 13.82 19.34 3.56
N ALA A 267 12.95 18.52 4.17
CA ALA A 267 13.33 17.26 4.80
C ALA A 267 13.93 16.29 3.79
N GLY A 268 13.30 16.14 2.61
CA GLY A 268 13.82 15.32 1.51
C GLY A 268 15.21 15.79 1.06
N SER A 269 15.44 17.11 0.98
CA SER A 269 16.75 17.67 0.66
C SER A 269 17.80 17.35 1.72
N VAL A 270 17.44 17.42 3.01
CA VAL A 270 18.33 17.05 4.12
C VAL A 270 18.66 15.56 4.09
N LEU A 271 17.66 14.70 3.89
CA LEU A 271 17.86 13.25 3.80
C LEU A 271 18.74 12.89 2.60
N ASN A 272 18.62 13.62 1.48
CA ASN A 272 19.51 13.46 0.34
C ASN A 272 20.98 13.75 0.71
N VAL A 273 21.22 14.86 1.40
CA VAL A 273 22.58 15.25 1.86
C VAL A 273 23.16 14.22 2.84
N LEU A 274 22.32 13.55 3.63
CA LEU A 274 22.73 12.48 4.54
C LEU A 274 23.01 11.14 3.83
N GLY A 275 22.94 11.07 2.50
CA GLY A 275 23.17 9.86 1.73
C GLY A 275 22.05 8.82 1.84
N LEU A 276 20.93 9.17 2.48
CA LEU A 276 19.77 8.29 2.65
C LEU A 276 18.90 8.20 1.40
N PHE A 277 19.28 8.81 0.28
CA PHE A 277 18.61 8.78 -1.03
C PHE A 277 19.60 8.91 -2.19
N ALA A 278 20.89 8.59 -1.99
CA ALA A 278 21.83 8.61 -3.09
C ALA A 278 21.32 7.68 -4.21
N PRO A 279 21.13 8.18 -5.45
CA PRO A 279 20.92 7.28 -6.58
C PRO A 279 22.10 6.32 -6.64
N ALA A 280 21.85 5.08 -7.05
CA ALA A 280 22.95 4.18 -7.38
C ALA A 280 23.85 4.94 -8.37
N GLU A 281 25.14 5.04 -8.06
CA GLU A 281 26.10 5.46 -9.09
C GLU A 281 25.85 4.54 -10.27
N ASP A 282 25.51 5.11 -11.43
CA ASP A 282 25.44 4.39 -12.69
C ASP A 282 26.77 3.64 -12.82
N VAL A 283 26.74 2.33 -12.58
CA VAL A 283 27.91 1.50 -12.87
C VAL A 283 28.03 1.58 -14.38
N GLU A 284 29.26 1.87 -14.84
CA GLU A 284 29.66 1.90 -16.25
C GLU A 284 28.83 0.90 -17.06
N GLU A 285 28.14 1.42 -18.07
CA GLU A 285 27.38 0.67 -19.07
C GLU A 285 28.19 -0.57 -19.47
N PHE A 286 27.91 -1.71 -18.85
CA PHE A 286 28.62 -2.95 -19.13
C PHE A 286 28.23 -3.34 -20.56
N ASP A 287 29.23 -3.62 -21.40
CA ASP A 287 29.04 -4.09 -22.77
C ASP A 287 28.11 -5.32 -22.76
N MET A 288 26.83 -5.11 -23.10
CA MET A 288 25.78 -6.12 -23.12
C MET A 288 26.01 -7.21 -24.19
N GLU A 289 26.98 -7.01 -25.08
CA GLU A 289 27.21 -7.87 -26.24
C GLU A 289 28.04 -9.13 -25.93
N GLU A 290 28.61 -9.27 -24.71
CA GLU A 290 29.45 -10.44 -24.33
C GLU A 290 28.94 -11.24 -23.11
N LEU A 291 27.81 -10.86 -22.49
CA LEU A 291 27.33 -11.49 -21.26
C LEU A 291 26.36 -12.64 -21.55
N THR A 292 26.47 -13.74 -20.78
CA THR A 292 25.44 -14.79 -20.80
C THR A 292 24.15 -14.31 -20.13
N ASP A 293 22.99 -14.89 -20.47
CA ASP A 293 21.72 -14.55 -19.82
C ASP A 293 21.81 -14.65 -18.28
N GLY A 294 22.64 -15.57 -17.76
CA GLY A 294 22.90 -15.72 -16.32
C GLY A 294 23.71 -14.56 -15.70
N ASP A 295 24.65 -13.97 -16.43
CA ASP A 295 25.46 -12.84 -15.95
C ASP A 295 24.63 -11.56 -15.87
N VAL A 296 23.74 -11.35 -16.85
CA VAL A 296 22.77 -10.23 -16.85
C VAL A 296 21.82 -10.35 -15.67
N VAL A 297 21.23 -11.53 -15.44
CA VAL A 297 20.34 -11.77 -14.30
C VAL A 297 21.06 -11.53 -12.98
N SER A 298 22.31 -11.99 -12.86
CA SER A 298 23.12 -11.78 -11.65
C SER A 298 23.39 -10.30 -11.38
N ALA A 299 23.72 -9.52 -12.40
CA ALA A 299 23.91 -8.07 -12.29
C ALA A 299 22.62 -7.35 -11.86
N MET A 300 21.48 -7.71 -12.44
CA MET A 300 20.18 -7.16 -12.07
C MET A 300 19.79 -7.51 -10.62
N MET A 301 20.11 -8.72 -10.16
CA MET A 301 19.87 -9.12 -8.77
C MET A 301 20.75 -8.34 -7.80
N GLU A 302 22.00 -8.07 -8.16
CA GLU A 302 22.92 -7.24 -7.37
C GLU A 302 22.44 -5.79 -7.27
N GLU A 303 21.92 -5.22 -8.36
CA GLU A 303 21.31 -3.89 -8.38
C GLU A 303 20.08 -3.84 -7.46
N PHE A 304 19.20 -4.84 -7.59
CA PHE A 304 18.02 -4.95 -6.73
C PHE A 304 18.38 -5.07 -5.25
N ARG A 305 19.41 -5.84 -4.91
CA ARG A 305 19.95 -5.98 -3.54
C ARG A 305 20.43 -4.64 -2.97
N ARG A 306 21.07 -3.79 -3.78
CA ARG A 306 21.49 -2.44 -3.34
C ARG A 306 20.30 -1.50 -3.17
N PHE A 307 19.30 -1.60 -4.06
CA PHE A 307 18.11 -0.75 -4.03
C PHE A 307 17.17 -1.08 -2.86
N SER A 308 16.88 -2.37 -2.64
CA SER A 308 16.01 -2.87 -1.57
C SER A 308 16.65 -4.08 -0.88
N PRO A 309 17.55 -3.85 0.09
CA PRO A 309 18.23 -4.93 0.82
C PRO A 309 17.24 -5.86 1.53
N GLY A 310 16.26 -5.30 2.25
CA GLY A 310 15.25 -6.10 2.93
C GLY A 310 14.32 -6.82 1.94
N GLY A 311 14.08 -6.21 0.78
CA GLY A 311 13.32 -6.84 -0.29
C GLY A 311 14.04 -8.07 -0.87
N ALA A 312 15.32 -7.94 -1.18
CA ALA A 312 16.14 -9.03 -1.69
C ALA A 312 16.34 -10.17 -0.68
N GLU A 313 16.50 -9.85 0.61
CA GLU A 313 16.55 -10.87 1.67
C GLU A 313 15.30 -11.76 1.66
N ALA A 314 14.12 -11.16 1.49
CA ALA A 314 12.86 -11.91 1.50
C ALA A 314 12.49 -12.63 0.19
N LEU A 315 12.78 -12.01 -0.97
CA LEU A 315 12.44 -12.56 -2.30
C LEU A 315 13.47 -13.55 -2.81
N ILE A 316 14.74 -13.40 -2.41
CA ILE A 316 15.85 -14.22 -2.88
C ILE A 316 16.34 -15.11 -1.74
N ASP A 317 17.01 -14.54 -0.74
CA ASP A 317 17.77 -15.34 0.24
C ASP A 317 16.87 -16.30 1.05
N GLU A 318 15.73 -15.82 1.54
CA GLU A 318 14.77 -16.68 2.23
C GLU A 318 14.08 -17.69 1.34
N ARG A 319 13.87 -17.34 0.07
CA ARG A 319 13.23 -18.23 -0.91
C ARG A 319 14.18 -19.35 -1.29
N ASP A 320 15.45 -19.02 -1.53
CA ASP A 320 16.55 -19.97 -1.76
C ASP A 320 16.67 -20.93 -0.58
N ALA A 321 16.67 -20.40 0.65
CA ALA A 321 16.74 -21.23 1.85
C ALA A 321 15.53 -22.17 1.98
N PHE A 322 14.32 -21.71 1.64
CA PHE A 322 13.12 -22.53 1.66
C PHE A 322 13.19 -23.68 0.64
N ILE A 323 13.53 -23.36 -0.62
CA ILE A 323 13.68 -24.35 -1.69
C ILE A 323 14.79 -25.35 -1.32
N ALA A 324 15.92 -24.86 -0.83
CA ALA A 324 17.03 -25.71 -0.41
C ALA A 324 16.64 -26.69 0.71
N HIS A 325 15.81 -26.29 1.69
CA HIS A 325 15.27 -27.23 2.68
C HIS A 325 14.50 -28.38 2.05
N GLN A 326 13.63 -28.08 1.08
CA GLN A 326 12.83 -29.09 0.39
C GLN A 326 13.74 -30.05 -0.40
N LEU A 327 14.73 -29.52 -1.11
CA LEU A 327 15.71 -30.32 -1.86
C LEU A 327 16.60 -31.17 -0.94
N VAL A 328 17.05 -30.63 0.19
CA VAL A 328 17.81 -31.39 1.20
C VAL A 328 16.97 -32.53 1.77
N ALA A 329 15.67 -32.32 2.03
CA ALA A 329 14.79 -33.36 2.52
C ALA A 329 14.62 -34.51 1.49
N LEU A 330 14.45 -34.18 0.20
CA LEU A 330 14.40 -35.18 -0.88
C LEU A 330 15.71 -35.97 -0.98
N ARG A 331 16.85 -35.27 -0.94
CA ARG A 331 18.19 -35.86 -0.95
C ARG A 331 18.41 -36.81 0.22
N GLN A 332 18.05 -36.39 1.43
CA GLN A 332 18.17 -37.18 2.66
C GLN A 332 17.25 -38.41 2.66
N SER A 333 16.16 -38.37 1.89
CA SER A 333 15.28 -39.51 1.68
C SER A 333 15.83 -40.51 0.66
N GLY A 334 17.01 -40.24 0.07
CA GLY A 334 17.72 -41.13 -0.86
C GLY A 334 17.38 -40.91 -2.33
N HIS A 335 16.61 -39.87 -2.68
CA HIS A 335 16.21 -39.63 -4.07
C HIS A 335 17.32 -38.97 -4.90
N HIS A 336 17.37 -39.37 -6.16
CA HIS A 336 18.06 -38.69 -7.25
C HIS A 336 17.14 -37.60 -7.80
N VAL A 337 17.48 -36.33 -7.59
CA VAL A 337 16.61 -35.19 -7.89
C VAL A 337 17.22 -34.29 -8.97
N VAL A 338 16.46 -33.98 -10.01
CA VAL A 338 16.75 -32.84 -10.89
C VAL A 338 15.86 -31.67 -10.46
N ALA A 339 16.48 -30.58 -10.02
CA ALA A 339 15.81 -29.39 -9.52
C ALA A 339 15.86 -28.27 -10.55
N ILE A 340 14.70 -27.92 -11.12
CA ILE A 340 14.55 -26.83 -12.07
C ILE A 340 14.18 -25.57 -11.30
N VAL A 341 15.10 -24.59 -11.32
CA VAL A 341 14.98 -23.32 -10.58
C VAL A 341 15.33 -22.14 -11.48
N GLY A 342 14.89 -20.94 -11.11
CA GLY A 342 15.29 -19.72 -11.79
C GLY A 342 16.80 -19.47 -11.67
N ALA A 343 17.41 -18.94 -12.73
CA ALA A 343 18.84 -18.68 -12.78
C ALA A 343 19.34 -17.81 -11.60
N GLY A 344 18.52 -16.86 -11.14
CA GLY A 344 18.83 -16.01 -9.98
C GLY A 344 18.89 -16.73 -8.62
N HIS A 345 18.26 -17.92 -8.51
CA HIS A 345 18.19 -18.71 -7.29
C HIS A 345 19.24 -19.83 -7.23
N LYS A 346 19.73 -20.27 -8.40
CA LYS A 346 20.67 -21.41 -8.54
C LYS A 346 21.88 -21.29 -7.59
N ALA A 347 22.58 -20.15 -7.61
CA ALA A 347 23.81 -19.98 -6.84
C ALA A 347 23.58 -20.07 -5.33
N GLY A 348 22.50 -19.46 -4.81
CA GLY A 348 22.14 -19.50 -3.40
C GLY A 348 21.74 -20.90 -2.94
N ILE A 349 20.89 -21.57 -3.73
CA ILE A 349 20.44 -22.95 -3.46
C ILE A 349 21.63 -23.91 -3.44
N GLU A 350 22.52 -23.86 -4.43
CA GLU A 350 23.72 -24.70 -4.46
C GLU A 350 24.63 -24.43 -3.24
N GLY A 351 24.71 -23.18 -2.78
CA GLY A 351 25.41 -22.83 -1.54
C GLY A 351 24.90 -23.62 -0.34
N TYR A 352 23.58 -23.61 -0.13
CA TYR A 352 22.94 -24.36 0.95
C TYR A 352 23.02 -25.88 0.77
N LEU A 353 22.98 -26.39 -0.48
CA LEU A 353 23.13 -27.82 -0.74
C LEU A 353 24.53 -28.34 -0.42
N ARG A 354 25.57 -27.52 -0.63
CA ARG A 354 26.97 -27.83 -0.27
C ARG A 354 27.19 -27.82 1.23
N ASP A 355 26.62 -26.84 1.94
CA ASP A 355 26.68 -26.75 3.40
C ASP A 355 25.29 -26.58 4.03
N PRO A 356 24.52 -27.68 4.21
CA PRO A 356 23.18 -27.62 4.78
C PRO A 356 23.14 -27.11 6.23
N SER A 357 24.27 -27.05 6.93
CA SER A 357 24.32 -26.56 8.31
C SER A 357 24.11 -25.04 8.41
N THR A 358 24.25 -24.33 7.29
CA THR A 358 24.00 -22.88 7.18
C THR A 358 22.53 -22.53 6.98
N LEU A 359 21.65 -23.52 6.76
CA LEU A 359 20.23 -23.29 6.56
C LEU A 359 19.58 -22.70 7.83
N PRO A 360 18.84 -21.58 7.71
CA PRO A 360 18.04 -21.07 8.83
C PRO A 360 16.89 -22.03 9.16
N PRO A 361 16.36 -22.04 10.40
CA PRO A 361 15.27 -22.93 10.78
C PRO A 361 14.04 -22.77 9.88
N MET A 362 13.42 -23.89 9.46
CA MET A 362 12.21 -23.86 8.60
C MET A 362 11.08 -23.00 9.18
N GLU A 363 10.89 -23.01 10.50
CA GLU A 363 9.91 -22.17 11.19
C GLU A 363 10.11 -20.67 10.92
N SER A 364 11.35 -20.23 10.71
CA SER A 364 11.66 -18.84 10.35
C SER A 364 11.41 -18.52 8.88
N LEU A 365 11.20 -19.52 8.03
CA LEU A 365 10.96 -19.40 6.59
C LEU A 365 9.48 -19.56 6.20
N VAL A 366 8.68 -20.17 7.09
CA VAL A 366 7.23 -20.34 6.91
C VAL A 366 6.42 -19.25 7.62
N GLY A 367 5.20 -19.00 7.13
CA GLY A 367 4.30 -18.01 7.72
C GLY A 367 4.77 -16.57 7.59
N VAL A 368 4.20 -15.69 8.41
CA VAL A 368 4.46 -14.26 8.35
C VAL A 368 5.80 -14.02 9.10
N ALA A 369 6.87 -13.54 8.42
CA ALA A 369 8.24 -13.31 8.98
C ALA A 369 8.34 -12.29 10.13
N GLU A 370 8.37 -12.67 11.41
CA GLU A 370 8.21 -11.76 12.55
C GLU A 370 9.11 -10.52 12.45
N LYS A 371 8.53 -9.33 12.69
CA LYS A 371 9.34 -8.12 12.83
C LYS A 371 9.94 -8.12 14.22
N ASP A 372 11.26 -8.27 14.29
CA ASP A 372 12.01 -7.94 15.49
C ASP A 372 11.86 -6.44 15.77
N GLY A 373 11.05 -6.09 16.77
CA GLY A 373 10.80 -4.70 17.09
C GLY A 373 9.68 -4.51 18.11
N PHE A 374 9.78 -3.42 18.86
CA PHE A 374 8.72 -3.02 19.77
C PHE A 374 7.44 -2.71 18.98
N PRO A 375 6.25 -3.23 19.37
CA PRO A 375 5.03 -3.15 18.57
C PRO A 375 4.37 -1.77 18.67
N TRP A 376 5.07 -0.73 18.18
CA TRP A 376 4.65 0.66 18.23
C TRP A 376 3.25 0.88 17.68
N GLY A 377 2.86 0.21 16.59
CA GLY A 377 1.50 0.30 16.05
C GLY A 377 0.41 -0.17 17.03
N LYS A 378 0.66 -1.26 17.77
CA LYS A 378 -0.27 -1.75 18.79
C LYS A 378 -0.29 -0.80 20.00
N LEU A 379 0.88 -0.30 20.42
CA LEU A 379 0.97 0.64 21.54
C LEU A 379 0.26 1.97 21.21
N ILE A 380 0.49 2.53 20.03
CA ILE A 380 -0.17 3.77 19.57
C ILE A 380 -1.67 3.54 19.46
N GLY A 381 -2.11 2.44 18.84
CA GLY A 381 -3.54 2.09 18.73
C GLY A 381 -4.21 1.97 20.10
N PHE A 382 -3.59 1.26 21.04
CA PHE A 382 -4.05 1.17 22.43
C PHE A 382 -4.03 2.52 23.14
N GLY A 383 -2.98 3.33 22.94
CA GLY A 383 -2.87 4.67 23.50
C GLY A 383 -4.00 5.59 23.05
N ILE A 384 -4.32 5.58 21.74
CA ILE A 384 -5.48 6.30 21.19
C ILE A 384 -6.78 5.81 21.82
N THR A 385 -6.96 4.49 21.97
CA THR A 385 -8.14 3.90 22.63
C THR A 385 -8.27 4.42 24.08
N VAL A 386 -7.18 4.39 24.84
CA VAL A 386 -7.15 4.85 26.23
C VAL A 386 -7.44 6.34 26.33
N ILE A 387 -6.82 7.17 25.48
CA ILE A 387 -7.05 8.62 25.44
C ILE A 387 -8.52 8.91 25.13
N PHE A 388 -9.11 8.21 24.16
CA PHE A 388 -10.50 8.38 23.77
C PHE A 388 -11.46 8.00 24.90
N ILE A 389 -11.25 6.86 25.56
CA ILE A 389 -12.07 6.44 26.70
C ILE A 389 -11.90 7.43 27.86
N ALA A 390 -10.65 7.83 28.16
CA ALA A 390 -10.34 8.81 29.19
C ALA A 390 -11.04 10.15 28.93
N PHE A 391 -11.13 10.60 27.68
CA PHE A 391 -11.85 11.83 27.33
C PHE A 391 -13.31 11.82 27.82
N PHE A 392 -14.07 10.75 27.53
CA PHE A 392 -15.47 10.64 27.97
C PHE A 392 -15.59 10.44 29.48
N VAL A 393 -14.70 9.65 30.09
CA VAL A 393 -14.69 9.44 31.55
C VAL A 393 -14.40 10.74 32.28
N LEU A 394 -13.41 11.51 31.85
CA LEU A 394 -13.05 12.79 32.47
C LEU A 394 -14.18 13.81 32.33
N LEU A 395 -14.84 13.89 31.18
CA LEU A 395 -16.02 14.75 31.03
C LEU A 395 -17.16 14.35 31.98
N ALA A 396 -17.42 13.05 32.13
CA ALA A 396 -18.42 12.56 33.09
C ALA A 396 -18.04 12.92 34.54
N MET A 397 -16.76 12.77 34.91
CA MET A 397 -16.24 13.10 36.23
C MET A 397 -16.18 14.62 36.50
N ALA A 398 -16.14 15.44 35.46
CA ALA A 398 -16.28 16.89 35.54
C ALA A 398 -17.74 17.34 35.78
N GLY A 399 -18.68 16.40 35.83
CA GLY A 399 -20.11 16.69 36.06
C GLY A 399 -20.88 17.06 34.80
N VAL A 400 -20.34 16.78 33.60
CA VAL A 400 -21.08 16.97 32.35
C VAL A 400 -22.27 16.01 32.34
N GLY A 401 -23.49 16.57 32.20
CA GLY A 401 -24.72 15.79 32.24
C GLY A 401 -24.79 14.68 31.18
N ASN A 402 -25.36 13.54 31.56
CA ASN A 402 -25.48 12.35 30.69
C ASN A 402 -26.14 12.65 29.35
N GLU A 403 -27.13 13.54 29.30
CA GLU A 403 -27.78 13.97 28.06
C GLU A 403 -26.79 14.60 27.07
N ARG A 404 -25.83 15.38 27.56
CA ARG A 404 -24.84 16.06 26.71
C ARG A 404 -23.77 15.09 26.22
N LEU A 405 -23.31 14.18 27.09
CA LEU A 405 -22.41 13.09 26.69
C LEU A 405 -23.04 12.21 25.61
N LEU A 406 -24.32 11.85 25.77
CA LEU A 406 -25.08 11.10 24.77
C LEU A 406 -25.28 11.89 23.48
N THR A 407 -25.45 13.21 23.55
CA THR A 407 -25.55 14.08 22.37
C THR A 407 -24.23 14.12 21.60
N ILE A 408 -23.09 14.30 22.28
CA ILE A 408 -21.75 14.30 21.66
C ILE A 408 -21.46 12.95 21.01
N PHE A 409 -21.69 11.86 21.75
CA PHE A 409 -21.51 10.50 21.24
C PHE A 409 -22.46 10.20 20.07
N GLY A 410 -23.74 10.56 20.19
CA GLY A 410 -24.74 10.35 19.15
C GLY A 410 -24.44 11.13 17.87
N ALA A 411 -24.01 12.39 17.98
CA ALA A 411 -23.56 13.19 16.85
C ALA A 411 -22.34 12.57 16.17
N TRP A 412 -21.34 12.14 16.96
CA TRP A 412 -20.15 11.45 16.45
C TRP A 412 -20.49 10.15 15.73
N PHE A 413 -21.33 9.30 16.34
CA PHE A 413 -21.81 8.04 15.77
C PHE A 413 -22.54 8.28 14.45
N LEU A 414 -23.50 9.21 14.43
CA LEU A 414 -24.31 9.49 13.24
C LEU A 414 -23.49 10.06 12.10
N ILE A 415 -22.57 10.99 12.39
CA ILE A 415 -21.74 11.63 11.36
C ILE A 415 -20.77 10.62 10.74
N ASN A 416 -20.11 9.80 11.56
CA ASN A 416 -19.25 8.72 11.05
C ASN A 416 -20.04 7.72 10.23
N GLY A 417 -21.19 7.28 10.74
CA GLY A 417 -22.02 6.32 10.03
C GLY A 417 -22.57 6.85 8.72
N LEU A 418 -23.03 8.10 8.69
CA LEU A 418 -23.61 8.71 7.49
C LEU A 418 -22.55 8.89 6.40
N PHE A 419 -21.38 9.43 6.72
CA PHE A 419 -20.31 9.61 5.73
C PHE A 419 -19.80 8.27 5.23
N ALA A 420 -19.47 7.33 6.12
CA ALA A 420 -18.98 6.02 5.72
C ALA A 420 -19.99 5.27 4.83
N ALA A 421 -21.27 5.22 5.23
CA ALA A 421 -22.32 4.58 4.43
C ALA A 421 -22.56 5.30 3.09
N SER A 422 -22.56 6.64 3.08
CA SER A 422 -22.79 7.41 1.86
C SER A 422 -21.66 7.25 0.85
N LEU A 423 -20.39 7.34 1.28
CA LEU A 423 -19.24 7.13 0.41
C LEU A 423 -19.15 5.68 -0.07
N ALA A 424 -19.42 4.70 0.80
CA ALA A 424 -19.54 3.30 0.39
C ALA A 424 -20.62 3.13 -0.69
N LYS A 425 -21.77 3.79 -0.50
CA LYS A 425 -22.88 3.72 -1.46
C LYS A 425 -22.52 4.35 -2.80
N LEU A 426 -21.82 5.49 -2.80
CA LEU A 426 -21.31 6.15 -4.00
C LEU A 426 -20.30 5.27 -4.75
N ALA A 427 -19.51 4.47 -4.03
CA ALA A 427 -18.59 3.49 -4.61
C ALA A 427 -19.29 2.23 -5.18
N GLY A 428 -20.63 2.16 -5.12
CA GLY A 428 -21.41 1.06 -5.67
C GLY A 428 -21.73 -0.07 -4.67
N ALA A 429 -21.51 0.14 -3.37
CA ALA A 429 -21.84 -0.86 -2.36
C ALA A 429 -23.34 -1.20 -2.33
N ARG A 430 -23.63 -2.44 -1.94
CA ARG A 430 -25.00 -2.82 -1.56
C ARG A 430 -25.41 -2.06 -0.30
N TRP A 431 -26.72 -1.82 -0.16
CA TRP A 431 -27.25 -1.11 1.02
C TRP A 431 -26.92 -1.82 2.32
N THR A 432 -26.96 -3.15 2.34
CA THR A 432 -26.58 -3.96 3.50
C THR A 432 -25.12 -3.74 3.90
N SER A 433 -24.20 -3.81 2.94
CA SER A 433 -22.77 -3.55 3.15
C SER A 433 -22.53 -2.12 3.66
N ALA A 434 -23.11 -1.13 2.99
CA ALA A 434 -22.95 0.29 3.35
C ALA A 434 -23.48 0.60 4.76
N LEU A 435 -24.63 0.04 5.13
CA LEU A 435 -25.21 0.22 6.47
C LEU A 435 -24.34 -0.43 7.55
N VAL A 436 -23.82 -1.64 7.31
CA VAL A 436 -22.90 -2.30 8.25
C VAL A 436 -21.62 -1.48 8.42
N GLY A 437 -21.04 -0.99 7.32
CA GLY A 437 -19.90 -0.07 7.35
C GLY A 437 -20.18 1.18 8.17
N GLY A 438 -21.33 1.82 7.93
CA GLY A 438 -21.75 3.00 8.69
C GLY A 438 -21.93 2.73 10.18
N LEU A 439 -22.59 1.63 10.55
CA LEU A 439 -22.84 1.27 11.95
C LEU A 439 -21.54 0.97 12.72
N VAL A 440 -20.48 0.56 12.03
CA VAL A 440 -19.18 0.22 12.63
C VAL A 440 -18.17 1.38 12.54
N ALA A 441 -18.41 2.41 11.72
CA ALA A 441 -17.46 3.49 11.44
C ALA A 441 -16.92 4.21 12.69
N TRP A 442 -17.77 4.44 13.70
CA TRP A 442 -17.35 5.03 14.98
C TRP A 442 -16.27 4.20 15.70
N MET A 443 -16.23 2.88 15.49
CA MET A 443 -15.26 2.03 16.19
C MET A 443 -13.82 2.33 15.77
N THR A 444 -13.58 2.87 14.57
CA THR A 444 -12.22 3.21 14.12
C THR A 444 -11.59 4.31 14.94
N SER A 445 -12.35 5.31 15.37
CA SER A 445 -11.78 6.39 16.19
C SER A 445 -11.49 5.92 17.62
N ILE A 446 -12.13 4.84 18.09
CA ILE A 446 -11.79 4.18 19.35
C ILE A 446 -10.58 3.27 19.16
N ASN A 447 -10.65 2.37 18.18
CA ASN A 447 -9.59 1.43 17.85
C ASN A 447 -9.22 1.60 16.37
N PRO A 448 -8.11 2.30 16.07
CA PRO A 448 -7.66 2.53 14.69
C PRO A 448 -7.39 1.26 13.88
N LEU A 449 -7.25 0.11 14.54
CA LEU A 449 -7.06 -1.19 13.88
C LEU A 449 -8.37 -1.76 13.30
N LEU A 450 -9.54 -1.25 13.72
CA LEU A 450 -10.85 -1.71 13.27
C LEU A 450 -11.42 -0.74 12.24
N ALA A 451 -11.12 -0.94 10.96
CA ALA A 451 -11.64 -0.08 9.89
C ALA A 451 -13.01 -0.57 9.36
N PRO A 452 -14.03 0.30 9.20
CA PRO A 452 -15.38 -0.08 8.75
C PRO A 452 -15.41 -0.65 7.33
N GLY A 453 -14.44 -0.28 6.50
CA GLY A 453 -14.27 -0.83 5.17
C GLY A 453 -14.08 -2.35 5.21
N TRP A 454 -13.38 -2.89 6.21
CA TRP A 454 -13.22 -4.35 6.34
C TRP A 454 -14.57 -5.05 6.59
N PHE A 455 -15.42 -4.48 7.43
CA PHE A 455 -16.77 -5.01 7.69
C PHE A 455 -17.68 -4.85 6.48
N THR A 456 -17.55 -3.74 5.75
CA THR A 456 -18.28 -3.49 4.51
C THR A 456 -17.90 -4.51 3.44
N GLY A 457 -16.59 -4.69 3.21
CA GLY A 457 -16.05 -5.66 2.26
C GLY A 457 -16.40 -7.09 2.63
N TYR A 458 -16.40 -7.43 3.92
CA TYR A 458 -16.84 -8.73 4.41
C TYR A 458 -18.29 -9.05 4.00
N VAL A 459 -19.20 -8.09 4.19
CA VAL A 459 -20.61 -8.25 3.80
C VAL A 459 -20.77 -8.24 2.29
N GLU A 460 -20.00 -7.42 1.57
CA GLU A 460 -20.05 -7.33 0.11
C GLU A 460 -19.60 -8.66 -0.53
N LEU A 461 -18.50 -9.27 -0.04
CA LEU A 461 -17.98 -10.55 -0.53
C LEU A 461 -18.96 -11.72 -0.37
N ARG A 462 -19.87 -11.66 0.61
CA ARG A 462 -20.94 -12.66 0.74
C ARG A 462 -21.98 -12.61 -0.38
N HIS A 463 -22.05 -11.49 -1.11
CA HIS A 463 -23.01 -11.29 -2.19
C HIS A 463 -22.35 -11.23 -3.56
N THR A 464 -21.10 -10.77 -3.61
CA THR A 464 -20.31 -10.61 -4.84
C THR A 464 -18.95 -11.26 -4.58
N PRO A 465 -18.78 -12.56 -4.87
CA PRO A 465 -17.47 -13.18 -4.76
C PRO A 465 -16.51 -12.50 -5.75
N VAL A 466 -15.27 -12.37 -5.32
CA VAL A 466 -14.21 -11.74 -6.11
C VAL A 466 -13.14 -12.78 -6.37
N ASN A 467 -12.73 -12.89 -7.63
CA ASN A 467 -11.71 -13.81 -8.04
C ASN A 467 -10.37 -13.07 -8.18
N VAL A 468 -9.28 -13.73 -7.82
CA VAL A 468 -7.93 -13.18 -7.99
C VAL A 468 -7.61 -12.87 -9.47
N GLY A 469 -8.19 -13.66 -10.39
CA GLY A 469 -8.07 -13.46 -11.84
C GLY A 469 -8.62 -12.12 -12.34
N ASP A 470 -9.46 -11.42 -11.56
CA ASP A 470 -9.93 -10.07 -11.91
C ASP A 470 -8.77 -9.08 -12.13
N ILE A 471 -7.61 -9.33 -11.51
CA ILE A 471 -6.41 -8.49 -11.66
C ILE A 471 -5.90 -8.44 -13.09
N SER A 472 -5.87 -9.57 -13.80
CA SER A 472 -5.42 -9.59 -15.19
C SER A 472 -6.37 -8.80 -16.08
N THR A 473 -7.68 -8.83 -15.75
CA THR A 473 -8.69 -8.01 -16.40
C THR A 473 -8.45 -6.52 -16.14
N LEU A 474 -8.15 -6.13 -14.89
CA LEU A 474 -7.80 -4.75 -14.54
C LEU A 474 -6.56 -4.27 -15.28
N ASN A 475 -5.50 -5.07 -15.32
CA ASN A 475 -4.27 -4.70 -16.02
C ASN A 475 -4.51 -4.49 -17.51
N ARG A 476 -5.28 -5.37 -18.16
CA ARG A 476 -5.67 -5.19 -19.57
C ARG A 476 -6.45 -3.90 -19.81
N ILE A 477 -7.35 -3.52 -18.91
CA ILE A 477 -8.09 -2.24 -18.98
C ILE A 477 -7.15 -1.04 -18.77
N LEU A 478 -6.19 -1.15 -17.85
CA LEU A 478 -5.25 -0.07 -17.54
C LEU A 478 -4.14 0.10 -18.60
N SER A 479 -3.81 -0.96 -19.34
CA SER A 479 -2.88 -0.92 -20.48
C SER A 479 -3.50 -0.34 -21.75
N ASP A 480 -4.82 -0.10 -21.75
CA ASP A 480 -5.50 0.55 -22.87
C ASP A 480 -5.34 2.07 -22.77
N GLU A 481 -4.51 2.62 -23.65
CA GLU A 481 -4.25 4.06 -23.75
C GLU A 481 -5.21 4.79 -24.70
N GLU A 482 -6.05 4.06 -25.44
CA GLU A 482 -6.93 4.63 -26.48
C GLU A 482 -8.31 5.01 -25.90
N THR A 483 -8.77 4.31 -24.87
CA THR A 483 -10.10 4.51 -24.28
C THR A 483 -10.19 5.82 -23.49
N PRO A 484 -11.23 6.66 -23.71
CA PRO A 484 -11.45 7.87 -22.92
C PRO A 484 -11.58 7.60 -21.42
N MET A 485 -10.94 8.42 -20.58
CA MET A 485 -10.87 8.23 -19.12
C MET A 485 -12.19 7.92 -18.43
N ARG A 486 -13.30 8.56 -18.84
CA ARG A 486 -14.63 8.33 -18.25
C ARG A 486 -15.11 6.89 -18.49
N GLU A 487 -14.87 6.37 -19.68
CA GLU A 487 -15.26 5.02 -20.08
C GLU A 487 -14.36 3.99 -19.41
N LEU A 488 -13.06 4.27 -19.36
CA LEU A 488 -12.07 3.45 -18.63
C LEU A 488 -12.45 3.30 -17.15
N ILE A 489 -12.82 4.40 -16.47
CA ILE A 489 -13.30 4.33 -15.08
C ILE A 489 -14.57 3.46 -14.97
N GLY A 490 -15.49 3.56 -15.93
CA GLY A 490 -16.68 2.70 -15.99
C GLY A 490 -16.31 1.21 -16.06
N GLN A 491 -15.41 0.87 -16.99
CA GLN A 491 -14.92 -0.51 -17.15
C GLN A 491 -14.22 -1.03 -15.89
N LEU A 492 -13.45 -0.20 -15.19
CA LEU A 492 -12.85 -0.57 -13.91
C LEU A 492 -13.93 -0.91 -12.86
N PHE A 493 -14.99 -0.09 -12.75
CA PHE A 493 -16.10 -0.35 -11.81
C PHE A 493 -16.96 -1.56 -12.16
N ASP A 494 -16.89 -2.06 -13.40
CA ASP A 494 -17.54 -3.30 -13.80
C ASP A 494 -16.78 -4.55 -13.32
N VAL A 495 -15.49 -4.41 -12.97
CA VAL A 495 -14.70 -5.51 -12.39
C VAL A 495 -15.03 -5.68 -10.90
N PRO A 496 -15.47 -6.88 -10.45
CA PRO A 496 -15.87 -7.13 -9.06
C PRO A 496 -14.79 -6.77 -8.05
N LEU A 497 -13.54 -7.10 -8.33
CA LEU A 497 -12.39 -6.75 -7.50
C LEU A 497 -12.24 -5.24 -7.29
N PHE A 498 -12.18 -4.46 -8.36
CA PHE A 498 -11.96 -3.01 -8.26
C PHE A 498 -13.12 -2.36 -7.52
N LYS A 499 -14.35 -2.78 -7.81
CA LYS A 499 -15.53 -2.33 -7.07
C LYS A 499 -15.42 -2.63 -5.57
N LEU A 500 -14.99 -3.84 -5.19
CA LEU A 500 -14.78 -4.21 -3.78
C LEU A 500 -13.73 -3.30 -3.13
N ILE A 501 -12.56 -3.11 -3.77
CA ILE A 501 -11.49 -2.24 -3.28
C ILE A 501 -12.02 -0.82 -3.06
N MET A 502 -12.73 -0.27 -4.06
CA MET A 502 -13.31 1.07 -3.98
C MET A 502 -14.35 1.18 -2.86
N VAL A 503 -15.21 0.18 -2.69
CA VAL A 503 -16.18 0.15 -1.58
C VAL A 503 -15.48 0.17 -0.22
N VAL A 504 -14.47 -0.68 -0.02
CA VAL A 504 -13.68 -0.75 1.22
C VAL A 504 -12.98 0.59 1.47
N ALA A 505 -12.26 1.11 0.47
CA ALA A 505 -11.50 2.34 0.55
C ALA A 505 -12.40 3.55 0.84
N MET A 506 -13.50 3.70 0.11
CA MET A 506 -14.42 4.83 0.27
C MET A 506 -15.15 4.81 1.62
N THR A 507 -15.43 3.62 2.17
CA THR A 507 -15.96 3.50 3.54
C THR A 507 -14.94 4.02 4.56
N ASN A 508 -13.67 3.60 4.44
CA ASN A 508 -12.60 4.03 5.34
C ASN A 508 -12.34 5.54 5.22
N ILE A 509 -12.29 6.07 3.99
CA ILE A 509 -12.17 7.50 3.71
C ILE A 509 -13.34 8.27 4.33
N GLY A 510 -14.58 7.80 4.16
CA GLY A 510 -15.75 8.41 4.76
C GLY A 510 -15.66 8.49 6.27
N SER A 511 -15.24 7.41 6.94
CA SER A 511 -15.02 7.38 8.38
C SER A 511 -13.90 8.31 8.84
N MET A 512 -12.78 8.35 8.12
CA MET A 512 -11.66 9.24 8.44
C MET A 512 -12.08 10.71 8.31
N ILE A 513 -12.70 11.08 7.19
CA ILE A 513 -13.24 12.43 6.97
C ILE A 513 -14.23 12.78 8.07
N ALA A 514 -15.15 11.89 8.42
CA ALA A 514 -16.14 12.15 9.45
C ALA A 514 -15.54 12.33 10.85
N SER A 515 -14.63 11.45 11.27
CA SER A 515 -13.91 11.58 12.54
C SER A 515 -13.17 12.92 12.59
N PHE A 516 -12.54 13.27 11.48
CA PHE A 516 -11.76 14.47 11.35
C PHE A 516 -12.64 15.74 11.38
N LEU A 517 -13.70 15.80 10.57
CA LEU A 517 -14.69 16.89 10.56
C LEU A 517 -15.42 17.00 11.90
N PHE A 518 -15.65 15.87 12.57
CA PHE A 518 -16.30 15.86 13.87
C PHE A 518 -15.46 16.62 14.89
N VAL A 519 -14.18 16.27 15.04
CA VAL A 519 -13.29 16.93 16.02
C VAL A 519 -13.07 18.40 15.66
N THR A 520 -12.97 18.72 14.37
CA THR A 520 -12.58 20.06 13.90
C THR A 520 -13.73 21.05 13.80
N TYR A 521 -14.93 20.62 13.46
CA TYR A 521 -16.03 21.54 13.18
C TYR A 521 -17.28 21.27 14.00
N VAL A 522 -17.59 20.00 14.27
CA VAL A 522 -18.84 19.63 14.94
C VAL A 522 -18.69 19.75 16.46
N LEU A 523 -17.59 19.22 17.00
CA LEU A 523 -17.32 19.22 18.43
C LEU A 523 -17.22 20.65 18.98
N PRO A 524 -16.53 21.63 18.34
CA PRO A 524 -16.51 23.01 18.82
C PRO A 524 -17.89 23.67 18.85
N VAL A 525 -18.77 23.34 17.89
CA VAL A 525 -20.14 23.87 17.84
C VAL A 525 -21.01 23.27 18.94
N ILE A 526 -20.96 21.95 19.12
CA ILE A 526 -21.71 21.27 20.19
C ILE A 526 -21.16 21.66 21.57
N ALA A 527 -19.86 21.92 21.67
CA ALA A 527 -19.20 22.36 22.89
C ALA A 527 -19.17 23.89 23.05
N ALA A 528 -19.83 24.67 22.19
CA ALA A 528 -19.85 26.13 22.30
C ALA A 528 -20.40 26.59 23.67
N ASP A 529 -21.46 25.91 24.13
CA ASP A 529 -22.08 26.15 25.44
C ASP A 529 -21.17 25.74 26.62
N LEU A 530 -20.13 24.95 26.37
CA LEU A 530 -19.13 24.51 27.35
C LEU A 530 -17.90 25.42 27.39
N GLY A 531 -17.91 26.54 26.66
CA GLY A 531 -16.75 27.43 26.51
C GLY A 531 -15.82 27.05 25.34
N GLY A 532 -16.34 26.31 24.36
CA GLY A 532 -15.59 25.85 23.19
C GLY A 532 -14.47 24.88 23.53
N VAL A 533 -13.42 24.86 22.71
CA VAL A 533 -12.27 23.93 22.87
C VAL A 533 -11.55 24.15 24.20
N SER A 534 -11.34 25.41 24.59
CA SER A 534 -10.67 25.77 25.86
C SER A 534 -11.51 25.36 27.07
N GLY A 535 -12.83 25.48 26.98
CA GLY A 535 -13.75 25.04 28.03
C GLY A 535 -13.77 23.52 28.20
N VAL A 536 -13.78 22.76 27.11
CA VAL A 536 -13.64 21.29 27.15
C VAL A 536 -12.31 20.87 27.78
N ALA A 537 -11.21 21.53 27.43
CA ALA A 537 -9.91 21.26 28.05
C ALA A 537 -9.93 21.49 29.57
N ASN A 538 -10.55 22.59 30.03
CA ASN A 538 -10.69 22.88 31.46
C ASN A 538 -11.55 21.83 32.17
N LEU A 539 -12.65 21.40 31.57
CA LEU A 539 -13.49 20.32 32.10
C LEU A 539 -12.71 19.01 32.21
N MET A 540 -11.85 18.68 31.25
CA MET A 540 -10.99 17.49 31.36
C MET A 540 -10.03 17.58 32.56
N PHE A 541 -9.42 18.74 32.81
CA PHE A 541 -8.57 18.97 33.98
C PHE A 541 -9.35 18.89 35.29
N GLU A 542 -10.56 19.43 35.33
CA GLU A 542 -11.44 19.37 36.50
C GLU A 542 -11.90 17.94 36.78
N GLY A 543 -12.30 17.20 35.74
CA GLY A 543 -12.60 15.77 35.84
C GLY A 543 -11.42 14.95 36.34
N ALA A 544 -10.19 15.29 35.95
CA ALA A 544 -8.98 14.62 36.43
C ALA A 544 -8.75 14.88 37.92
N ARG A 545 -8.95 16.12 38.39
CA ARG A 545 -8.89 16.46 39.82
C ARG A 545 -9.95 15.74 40.63
N ASN A 546 -11.20 15.77 40.17
CA ASN A 546 -12.32 15.08 40.82
C ASN A 546 -12.07 13.58 40.91
N SER A 547 -11.53 12.98 39.85
CA SER A 547 -11.15 11.55 39.84
C SER A 547 -10.04 11.24 40.83
N ALA A 548 -9.00 12.08 40.89
CA ALA A 548 -7.89 11.92 41.83
C ALA A 548 -8.34 12.06 43.29
N GLU A 549 -9.22 13.02 43.60
CA GLU A 549 -9.80 13.18 44.93
C GLU A 549 -10.66 11.98 45.33
N LEU A 550 -11.44 11.43 44.39
CA LEU A 550 -12.30 10.28 44.64
C LEU A 550 -11.49 9.00 44.91
N LEU A 551 -10.40 8.80 44.16
CA LEU A 551 -9.43 7.71 44.36
C LEU A 551 -8.70 7.88 45.70
N TRP A 552 -8.27 9.10 46.03
CA TRP A 552 -7.61 9.37 47.30
C TRP A 552 -8.52 9.08 48.49
N ARG A 553 -9.80 9.45 48.41
CA ARG A 553 -10.81 9.16 49.46
C ARG A 553 -11.20 7.68 49.58
N THR A 554 -10.99 6.87 48.55
CA THR A 554 -11.29 5.42 48.59
C THR A 554 -10.09 4.57 49.00
N LEU A 555 -8.87 5.10 48.82
CA LEU A 555 -7.62 4.42 49.20
C LEU A 555 -7.13 4.83 50.60
N ALA A 556 -7.48 6.02 51.09
CA ALA A 556 -7.28 6.48 52.47
C ALA A 556 -8.44 6.03 53.36
#